data_AF-U9ULT0-F1
#
_entry.id   AF-U9ULT0-F1
#
_cell.length_a   1.000
_cell.length_b   1.000
_cell.length_c   1.000
_cell.angle_alpha   90.00
_cell.angle_beta   90.00
_cell.angle_gamma   90.00
#
_symmetry.space_group_name_H-M   'P 1'
#
loop_
_entity.id
_entity.type
_entity.pdbx_description
1 polymer ?
#
loop_
_entity_poly.entity_id
_entity_poly.type
_entity_poly.pdbx_seq_one_letter_code
_entity_poly.pdbx_strand_id
1 'polypeptide(L)'
;MDGWFIAKKSLDFNDDISEVHLPDERISKITLKKCISRRKGEDILPNDADFHRELAISYRDMGYHLAIFGYSCQFYEYACFFAEENDTNVLHQLHIGEIVTIVTEDDETFAIIRSIFSHQYNNQQFAFVSVDGFEITNRTVLECPVFKLRSTNRQ
;
A
#
# COMPACT_ATOMS: atom_id res chain seq x y z
N MET A 1 20.24 -33.11 -1.56
CA MET A 1 20.13 -32.42 -2.86
C MET A 1 18.76 -31.80 -2.79
N ASP A 2 18.71 -30.61 -2.24
CA ASP A 2 17.48 -30.08 -1.68
C ASP A 2 16.80 -29.29 -2.78
N GLY A 3 15.84 -29.96 -3.44
CA GLY A 3 15.08 -29.40 -4.53
C GLY A 3 14.22 -28.26 -4.01
N TRP A 4 14.59 -27.02 -4.34
CA TRP A 4 13.75 -25.87 -4.11
C TRP A 4 12.65 -25.90 -5.17
N PHE A 5 11.39 -25.96 -4.75
CA PHE A 5 10.26 -25.76 -5.64
C PHE A 5 9.55 -24.47 -5.27
N ILE A 6 9.29 -23.64 -6.28
CA ILE A 6 8.39 -22.49 -6.16
C ILE A 6 6.99 -23.07 -6.24
N ALA A 7 6.34 -23.26 -5.09
CA ALA A 7 4.93 -23.59 -5.06
C ALA A 7 4.15 -22.33 -5.47
N LYS A 8 3.63 -22.31 -6.70
CA LYS A 8 2.63 -21.32 -7.12
C LYS A 8 1.39 -21.59 -6.27
N LYS A 9 1.19 -20.78 -5.24
CA LYS A 9 0.09 -20.94 -4.29
C LYS A 9 -1.23 -20.70 -5.04
N SER A 10 -1.95 -21.76 -5.38
CA SER A 10 -3.34 -21.66 -5.82
C SER A 10 -4.17 -21.23 -4.60
N LEU A 11 -4.73 -20.03 -4.64
CA LEU A 11 -5.55 -19.49 -3.56
C LEU A 11 -6.99 -19.42 -4.04
N ASP A 12 -7.82 -20.31 -3.49
CA ASP A 12 -9.26 -20.14 -3.50
C ASP A 12 -9.59 -18.82 -2.79
N PHE A 13 -10.14 -17.89 -3.55
CA PHE A 13 -10.55 -16.59 -3.05
C PHE A 13 -12.00 -16.67 -2.60
N ASN A 14 -12.21 -16.99 -1.33
CA ASN A 14 -13.49 -16.71 -0.70
C ASN A 14 -13.34 -15.91 0.58
N ASP A 15 -14.22 -14.91 0.66
CA ASP A 15 -14.59 -14.05 1.78
C ASP A 15 -13.73 -12.81 2.09
N ASP A 16 -14.45 -11.68 2.17
CA ASP A 16 -14.06 -10.27 2.29
C ASP A 16 -13.53 -9.61 1.01
N ILE A 17 -14.46 -9.28 0.11
CA ILE A 17 -14.23 -8.34 -0.99
C ILE A 17 -14.86 -7.00 -0.59
N SER A 18 -14.02 -6.00 -0.35
CA SER A 18 -14.43 -4.60 -0.27
C SER A 18 -14.02 -3.94 -1.58
N GLU A 19 -15.02 -3.49 -2.35
CA GLU A 19 -14.84 -2.70 -3.57
C GLU A 19 -14.66 -1.22 -3.19
N VAL A 20 -13.70 -0.56 -3.82
CA VAL A 20 -13.21 0.77 -3.44
C VAL A 20 -13.26 1.70 -4.64
N HIS A 21 -13.56 2.98 -4.41
CA HIS A 21 -13.61 3.97 -5.48
C HIS A 21 -12.22 4.38 -5.99
N LEU A 22 -12.14 4.76 -7.27
CA LEU A 22 -10.92 5.00 -8.02
C LEU A 22 -10.84 6.44 -8.53
N PRO A 23 -9.74 7.16 -8.24
CA PRO A 23 -9.44 8.43 -8.89
C PRO A 23 -8.67 8.25 -10.22
N ASP A 24 -8.09 7.08 -10.49
CA ASP A 24 -7.29 6.77 -11.67
C ASP A 24 -8.03 5.78 -12.60
N GLU A 25 -8.13 6.11 -13.88
CA GLU A 25 -8.80 5.30 -14.90
C GLU A 25 -7.97 4.07 -15.33
N ARG A 26 -6.66 4.05 -15.06
CA ARG A 26 -5.75 2.97 -15.46
C ARG A 26 -5.71 1.80 -14.49
N ILE A 27 -6.23 2.00 -13.29
CA ILE A 27 -6.33 0.99 -12.24
C ILE A 27 -7.80 0.66 -12.05
N SER A 28 -8.15 -0.62 -11.99
CA SER A 28 -9.54 -1.05 -11.78
C SER A 28 -9.67 -2.22 -10.82
N LYS A 29 -10.88 -2.39 -10.27
CA LYS A 29 -11.28 -3.51 -9.40
C LYS A 29 -10.31 -3.75 -8.23
N ILE A 30 -10.01 -2.68 -7.49
CA ILE A 30 -9.26 -2.81 -6.23
C ILE A 30 -10.09 -3.66 -5.27
N THR A 31 -9.47 -4.70 -4.74
CA THR A 31 -10.03 -5.57 -3.70
C THR A 31 -9.05 -5.66 -2.53
N LEU A 32 -9.57 -5.43 -1.32
CA LEU A 32 -8.82 -5.54 -0.08
C LEU A 32 -9.15 -6.87 0.59
N LYS A 33 -8.14 -7.65 0.99
CA LYS A 33 -8.34 -9.04 1.44
C LYS A 33 -7.63 -9.32 2.75
N LYS A 34 -8.19 -10.29 3.50
CA LYS A 34 -7.73 -10.74 4.83
C LYS A 34 -7.65 -9.58 5.81
N CYS A 35 -8.81 -9.26 6.39
CA CYS A 35 -8.92 -8.25 7.44
C CYS A 35 -7.95 -8.54 8.59
N ILE A 36 -7.18 -7.53 8.95
CA ILE A 36 -6.33 -7.51 10.12
C ILE A 36 -7.13 -6.91 11.28
N SER A 37 -6.94 -7.44 12.48
CA SER A 37 -7.57 -6.88 13.68
C SER A 37 -7.10 -5.45 13.90
N ARG A 38 -8.02 -4.58 14.33
CA ARG A 38 -7.73 -3.15 14.56
C ARG A 38 -6.50 -2.93 15.43
N ARG A 39 -6.34 -3.70 16.51
CA ARG A 39 -5.17 -3.61 17.41
C ARG A 39 -3.86 -3.87 16.65
N LYS A 40 -3.79 -4.94 15.87
CA LYS A 40 -2.60 -5.27 15.07
C LYS A 40 -2.35 -4.22 13.99
N GLY A 41 -3.40 -3.64 13.42
CA GLY A 41 -3.29 -2.52 12.48
C GLY A 41 -2.71 -1.26 13.14
N GLU A 42 -3.22 -0.89 14.32
CA GLU A 42 -2.76 0.25 15.11
C GLU A 42 -1.32 0.06 15.64
N ASP A 43 -0.89 -1.18 15.88
CA ASP A 43 0.52 -1.49 16.22
C ASP A 43 1.47 -1.19 15.03
N ILE A 44 0.99 -1.39 13.79
CA ILE A 44 1.78 -1.16 12.56
C ILE A 44 1.75 0.31 12.15
N LEU A 45 0.55 0.90 12.15
CA LEU A 45 0.29 2.29 11.81
C LEU A 45 -0.56 2.93 12.92
N PRO A 46 0.09 3.57 13.91
CA PRO A 46 -0.60 4.19 15.02
C PRO A 46 -1.57 5.27 14.56
N ASN A 47 -2.74 5.32 15.19
CA ASN A 47 -3.74 6.36 14.94
C ASN A 47 -3.38 7.65 15.71
N ASP A 48 -2.28 8.29 15.31
CA ASP A 48 -1.74 9.49 15.91
C ASP A 48 -1.91 10.75 15.02
N ALA A 49 -1.41 11.89 15.49
CA ALA A 49 -1.56 13.16 14.79
C ALA A 49 -0.80 13.20 13.45
N ASP A 50 0.31 12.49 13.34
CA ASP A 50 1.10 12.42 12.11
C ASP A 50 0.35 11.60 11.06
N PHE A 51 -0.19 10.44 11.46
CA PHE A 51 -1.06 9.64 10.60
C PHE A 51 -2.25 10.47 10.09
N HIS A 52 -2.96 11.18 10.97
CA HIS A 52 -4.08 12.03 10.55
C HIS A 52 -3.67 13.16 9.60
N ARG A 53 -2.49 13.74 9.80
CA ARG A 53 -1.94 14.78 8.90
C ARG A 53 -1.68 14.21 7.51
N GLU A 54 -0.96 13.09 7.41
CA GLU A 54 -0.64 12.46 6.13
C GLU A 54 -1.91 12.02 5.39
N LEU A 55 -2.87 11.41 6.11
CA LEU A 55 -4.16 11.03 5.53
C LEU A 55 -4.93 12.25 5.01
N ALA A 56 -4.91 13.38 5.73
CA ALA A 56 -5.52 14.62 5.28
C ALA A 56 -4.88 15.19 4.00
N ILE A 57 -3.55 15.09 3.89
CA ILE A 57 -2.81 15.49 2.68
C ILE A 57 -3.23 14.59 1.51
N SER A 58 -3.23 13.26 1.70
CA SER A 58 -3.65 12.33 0.63
C SER A 58 -5.06 12.60 0.13
N TYR A 59 -6.01 12.89 1.03
CA TYR A 59 -7.37 13.27 0.63
C TYR A 59 -7.39 14.58 -0.18
N ARG A 60 -6.61 15.58 0.24
CA ARG A 60 -6.51 16.85 -0.48
C ARG A 60 -5.94 16.66 -1.88
N ASP A 61 -4.91 15.82 -2.02
CA ASP A 61 -4.28 15.53 -3.32
C ASP A 61 -5.26 14.82 -4.27
N MET A 62 -6.17 14.01 -3.73
CA MET A 62 -7.30 13.43 -4.46
C MET A 62 -8.47 14.41 -4.71
N GLY A 63 -8.37 15.68 -4.27
CA GLY A 63 -9.40 16.71 -4.44
C GLY A 63 -10.48 16.77 -3.35
N TYR A 64 -10.29 16.09 -2.22
CA TYR A 64 -11.24 16.06 -1.10
C TYR A 64 -10.76 16.97 0.06
N HIS A 65 -11.43 18.11 0.26
CA HIS A 65 -10.97 19.16 1.19
C HIS A 65 -11.52 19.07 2.62
N LEU A 66 -12.54 18.24 2.88
CA LEU A 66 -13.28 18.24 4.15
C LEU A 66 -13.34 16.85 4.80
N ALA A 67 -12.26 16.06 4.72
CA ALA A 67 -12.21 14.75 5.35
C ALA A 67 -12.51 14.84 6.86
N ILE A 68 -13.66 14.26 7.27
CA ILE A 68 -14.03 14.14 8.68
C ILE A 68 -13.37 12.86 9.22
N PHE A 69 -12.35 13.00 10.05
CA PHE A 69 -11.57 11.90 10.64
C PHE A 69 -12.28 11.18 11.81
N GLY A 70 -13.61 11.04 11.71
CA GLY A 70 -14.42 10.35 12.72
C GLY A 70 -14.51 8.83 12.53
N TYR A 71 -14.01 8.31 11.41
CA TYR A 71 -14.16 6.91 11.03
C TYR A 71 -12.87 6.13 11.24
N SER A 72 -12.99 4.93 11.84
CA SER A 72 -11.85 4.03 12.07
C SER A 72 -11.39 3.38 10.77
N CYS A 73 -10.08 3.28 10.59
CA CYS A 73 -9.49 2.49 9.50
C CYS A 73 -9.77 0.99 9.69
N GLN A 74 -9.99 0.29 8.58
CA GLN A 74 -9.97 -1.17 8.53
C GLN A 74 -8.68 -1.60 7.83
N PHE A 75 -7.91 -2.52 8.43
CA PHE A 75 -6.61 -2.96 7.92
C PHE A 75 -6.71 -4.32 7.22
N TYR A 76 -5.79 -4.59 6.29
CA TYR A 76 -5.78 -5.77 5.44
C TYR A 76 -4.35 -6.27 5.18
N GLU A 77 -4.19 -7.58 4.95
CA GLU A 77 -2.87 -8.15 4.60
C GLU A 77 -2.51 -7.93 3.11
N TYR A 78 -3.51 -7.87 2.22
CA TYR A 78 -3.29 -7.77 0.77
C TYR A 78 -4.23 -6.78 0.11
N ALA A 79 -3.77 -6.17 -0.98
CA ALA A 79 -4.59 -5.52 -2.00
C ALA A 79 -4.37 -6.20 -3.35
N CYS A 80 -5.42 -6.35 -4.14
CA CYS A 80 -5.32 -6.80 -5.52
C CYS A 80 -6.02 -5.81 -6.44
N PHE A 81 -5.46 -5.55 -7.61
CA PHE A 81 -6.04 -4.63 -8.59
C PHE A 81 -5.62 -5.02 -10.00
N PHE A 82 -6.37 -4.59 -11.00
CA PHE A 82 -5.94 -4.67 -12.39
C PHE A 82 -5.33 -3.34 -12.81
N ALA A 83 -4.20 -3.38 -13.51
CA ALA A 83 -3.61 -2.22 -14.17
C ALA A 83 -3.51 -2.47 -15.67
N GLU A 84 -3.74 -1.43 -16.46
CA GLU A 84 -3.49 -1.47 -17.89
C GLU A 84 -1.99 -1.36 -18.19
N GLU A 85 -1.45 -2.40 -18.83
CA GLU A 85 -0.07 -2.49 -19.28
C GLU A 85 -0.05 -2.98 -20.72
N ASN A 86 0.48 -2.16 -21.64
CA ASN A 86 0.59 -2.50 -23.07
C ASN A 86 -0.73 -3.04 -23.67
N ASP A 87 -1.83 -2.30 -23.45
CA ASP A 87 -3.19 -2.65 -23.88
C ASP A 87 -3.75 -3.96 -23.26
N THR A 88 -3.15 -4.45 -22.18
CA THR A 88 -3.59 -5.64 -21.45
C THR A 88 -3.84 -5.33 -19.98
N ASN A 89 -4.88 -5.92 -19.40
CA ASN A 89 -5.16 -5.79 -17.98
C ASN A 89 -4.40 -6.86 -17.19
N VAL A 90 -3.38 -6.44 -16.46
CA VAL A 90 -2.54 -7.31 -15.63
C VAL A 90 -3.04 -7.26 -14.19
N LEU A 91 -3.22 -8.43 -13.56
CA LEU A 91 -3.57 -8.53 -12.15
C LEU A 91 -2.33 -8.36 -11.29
N HIS A 92 -2.34 -7.32 -10.45
CA HIS A 92 -1.34 -7.04 -9.44
C HIS A 92 -1.83 -7.42 -8.05
N GLN A 93 -0.87 -7.77 -7.20
CA GLN A 93 -1.08 -8.03 -5.79
C GLN A 93 -0.01 -7.30 -4.99
N LEU A 94 -0.45 -6.61 -3.94
CA LEU A 94 0.40 -6.00 -2.93
C LEU A 94 0.20 -6.73 -1.62
N HIS A 95 1.30 -6.99 -0.92
CA HIS A 95 1.31 -7.58 0.41
C HIS A 95 2.18 -6.75 1.37
N ILE A 96 1.79 -6.72 2.64
CA ILE A 96 2.57 -6.05 3.69
C ILE A 96 3.99 -6.67 3.76
N GLY A 97 5.01 -5.81 3.78
CA GLY A 97 6.42 -6.19 3.81
C GLY A 97 7.04 -6.44 2.43
N GLU A 98 6.27 -6.33 1.34
CA GLU A 98 6.84 -6.35 -0.01
C GLU A 98 7.55 -5.03 -0.33
N ILE A 99 8.63 -5.12 -1.09
CA ILE A 99 9.33 -3.97 -1.66
C ILE A 99 8.70 -3.67 -3.00
N VAL A 100 8.30 -2.42 -3.19
CA VAL A 100 7.70 -1.91 -4.41
C VAL A 100 8.54 -0.77 -4.99
N THR A 101 8.43 -0.60 -6.29
CA THR A 101 8.93 0.56 -7.00
C THR A 101 7.82 1.60 -7.13
N ILE A 102 8.12 2.84 -6.77
CA ILE A 102 7.25 4.01 -6.95
C ILE A 102 7.88 4.83 -8.07
N VAL A 103 7.20 4.85 -9.21
CA VAL A 103 7.61 5.61 -10.39
C VAL A 103 6.82 6.91 -10.42
N THR A 104 7.53 8.03 -10.46
CA THR A 104 6.98 9.38 -10.66
C THR A 104 7.47 9.95 -12.00
N GLU A 105 7.01 11.13 -12.40
CA GLU A 105 7.47 11.75 -13.65
C GLU A 105 8.99 12.00 -13.68
N ASP A 106 9.59 12.30 -12.52
CA ASP A 106 10.98 12.74 -12.40
C ASP A 106 11.92 11.69 -11.76
N ASP A 107 11.39 10.71 -11.04
CA ASP A 107 12.20 9.80 -10.21
C ASP A 107 11.59 8.41 -10.06
N GLU A 108 12.46 7.42 -9.86
CA GLU A 108 12.12 6.05 -9.50
C GLU A 108 12.67 5.76 -8.10
N THR A 109 11.77 5.49 -7.15
CA THR A 109 12.16 5.20 -5.77
C THR A 109 11.66 3.83 -5.34
N PHE A 110 12.32 3.25 -4.34
CA PHE A 110 11.89 1.99 -3.74
C PHE A 110 11.24 2.28 -2.40
N ALA A 111 10.24 1.50 -2.03
CA ALA A 111 9.62 1.57 -0.71
C ALA A 111 9.20 0.18 -0.24
N ILE A 112 9.09 -0.02 1.07
CA ILE A 112 8.49 -1.22 1.65
C ILE A 112 7.06 -0.92 2.10
N ILE A 113 6.12 -1.80 1.76
CA ILE A 113 4.73 -1.67 2.19
C ILE A 113 4.64 -1.91 3.69
N ARG A 114 4.24 -0.89 4.43
CA ARG A 114 4.01 -1.00 5.89
C ARG A 114 2.61 -1.48 6.21
N SER A 115 1.59 -0.87 5.59
CA SER A 115 0.20 -1.22 5.87
C SER A 115 -0.68 -0.98 4.65
N ILE A 116 -1.77 -1.75 4.60
CA ILE A 116 -2.85 -1.60 3.63
C ILE A 116 -4.13 -1.42 4.44
N PHE A 117 -4.86 -0.34 4.18
CA PHE A 117 -6.07 -0.04 4.94
C PHE A 117 -7.11 0.67 4.08
N SER A 118 -8.36 0.59 4.52
CA SER A 118 -9.43 1.43 4.00
C SER A 118 -9.85 2.48 5.00
N HIS A 119 -10.29 3.62 4.49
CA HIS A 119 -10.88 4.69 5.27
C HIS A 119 -12.11 5.23 4.54
N GLN A 120 -13.16 5.56 5.30
CA GLN A 120 -14.41 6.07 4.75
C GLN A 120 -14.43 7.59 4.73
N TYR A 121 -14.90 8.15 3.62
CA TYR A 121 -15.17 9.56 3.46
C TYR A 121 -16.54 9.73 2.80
N ASN A 122 -17.48 10.42 3.44
CA ASN A 122 -18.84 10.65 2.94
C ASN A 122 -19.54 9.38 2.40
N ASN A 123 -19.57 8.30 3.20
CA ASN A 123 -20.11 6.98 2.83
C ASN A 123 -19.41 6.26 1.68
N GLN A 124 -18.28 6.80 1.20
CA GLN A 124 -17.46 6.20 0.15
C GLN A 124 -16.17 5.64 0.76
N GLN A 125 -15.82 4.43 0.35
CA GLN A 125 -14.64 3.74 0.83
C GLN A 125 -13.46 4.00 -0.10
N PHE A 126 -12.32 4.37 0.49
CA PHE A 126 -11.05 4.58 -0.18
C PHE A 126 -10.01 3.61 0.38
N ALA A 127 -9.09 3.15 -0.49
CA ALA A 127 -7.98 2.28 -0.13
C ALA A 127 -6.71 3.11 -0.08
N PHE A 128 -5.88 2.82 0.91
CA PHE A 128 -4.61 3.47 1.13
C PHE A 128 -3.54 2.42 1.38
N VAL A 129 -2.35 2.73 0.90
CA VAL A 129 -1.13 1.97 1.17
C VAL A 129 -0.16 2.93 1.84
N SER A 130 0.28 2.59 3.05
CA SER A 130 1.39 3.31 3.69
C SER A 130 2.70 2.59 3.42
N VAL A 131 3.75 3.36 3.17
CA VAL A 131 5.06 2.84 2.75
C VAL A 131 6.17 3.55 3.51
N ASP A 132 7.29 2.84 3.74
CA ASP A 132 8.56 3.46 4.11
C ASP A 132 9.46 3.53 2.88
N GLY A 133 9.82 4.73 2.46
CA GLY A 133 10.74 4.94 1.35
C GLY A 133 12.17 4.51 1.68
N PHE A 134 12.91 4.10 0.67
CA PHE A 134 14.34 3.86 0.75
C PHE A 134 15.13 5.06 0.20
N GLU A 135 16.29 5.31 0.80
CA GLU A 135 17.38 6.10 0.24
C GLU A 135 18.32 5.19 -0.53
N ILE A 136 18.60 5.57 -1.78
CA ILE A 136 19.67 4.98 -2.56
C ILE A 136 20.99 5.41 -1.94
N THR A 137 21.87 4.45 -1.64
CA THR A 137 23.21 4.76 -1.13
C THR A 137 24.25 4.50 -2.22
N ASN A 138 25.38 5.21 -2.15
CA ASN A 138 26.52 4.96 -3.05
C ASN A 138 27.34 3.71 -2.64
N ARG A 139 26.78 2.82 -1.81
CA ARG A 139 27.48 1.64 -1.30
C ARG A 139 26.98 0.39 -2.03
N THR A 140 27.89 -0.54 -2.23
CA THR A 140 27.60 -1.88 -2.72
C THR A 140 28.17 -2.92 -1.77
N VAL A 141 27.49 -4.06 -1.66
CA VAL A 141 27.95 -5.24 -0.92
C VAL A 141 27.76 -6.44 -1.84
N LEU A 142 28.83 -7.20 -2.10
CA LEU A 142 28.81 -8.31 -3.08
C LEU A 142 28.29 -7.86 -4.46
N GLU A 143 28.68 -6.66 -4.89
CA GLU A 143 28.23 -6.01 -6.14
C GLU A 143 26.74 -5.65 -6.19
N CYS A 144 25.97 -5.91 -5.12
CA CYS A 144 24.58 -5.49 -5.01
C CYS A 144 24.47 -4.08 -4.42
N PRO A 145 23.59 -3.21 -4.96
CA PRO A 145 23.33 -1.89 -4.40
C PRO A 145 22.72 -2.00 -3.00
N VAL A 146 23.15 -1.11 -2.09
CA VAL A 146 22.64 -1.04 -0.73
C VAL A 146 21.64 0.11 -0.64
N PHE A 147 20.46 -0.20 -0.10
CA PHE A 147 19.41 0.77 0.19
C PHE A 147 19.29 0.94 1.71
N LYS A 148 19.00 2.17 2.14
CA LYS A 148 18.77 2.49 3.55
C LYS A 148 17.33 2.91 3.73
N LEU A 149 16.64 2.38 4.74
CA LEU A 149 15.29 2.86 5.07
C LEU A 149 15.37 4.35 5.44
N ARG A 150 14.55 5.20 4.80
CA ARG A 150 14.45 6.61 5.15
C ARG A 150 14.01 6.71 6.60
N SER A 151 14.83 7.35 7.42
CA SER A 151 14.46 7.61 8.80
C SER A 151 13.48 8.77 8.80
N THR A 152 12.23 8.53 9.20
CA THR A 152 11.32 9.62 9.55
C THR A 152 11.89 10.27 10.82
N ASN A 153 12.57 11.40 10.66
CA ASN A 153 12.93 12.23 11.81
C ASN A 153 11.63 12.73 12.43
N ARG A 154 11.10 11.98 13.39
CA ARG A 154 10.06 12.44 14.32
C ARG A 154 10.71 13.53 15.18
N GLN A 155 10.55 14.79 14.78
CA GLN A 155 10.89 15.96 15.60
C GLN A 155 9.66 16.43 16.37
#